data_AF-A0A0L7M139-F1
#
_entry.id   AF-A0A0L7M139-F1
#
_cell.length_a   1.000
_cell.length_b   1.000
_cell.length_c   1.000
_cell.angle_alpha   90.00
_cell.angle_beta   90.00
_cell.angle_gamma   90.00
#
_symmetry.space_group_name_H-M   'P 1'
#
loop_
_entity.id
_entity.type
_entity.pdbx_description
1 polymer ?
#
loop_
_entity_poly.entity_id
_entity_poly.type
_entity_poly.pdbx_seq_one_letter_code
_entity_poly.pdbx_strand_id
1 'polypeptide(L)'
;MKKNIVQWNSRYSYNQLKNKDSLIMFLVEIFRSLFVSNCIDKNIDNVLLSIEEMFIDHYYNPQHSRLKYLIDDVGIFFTKLPITKAFHTYNKKYRITKRLYAPPTFNEVRHILNLAQVDKK
;
A
#
# COMPACT_ATOMS: atom_id res chain seq x y z
N MET A 1 11.72 -9.04 -17.64
CA MET A 1 11.12 -7.85 -18.29
C MET A 1 9.62 -7.95 -18.55
N LYS A 2 9.11 -8.96 -19.28
CA LYS A 2 7.68 -9.03 -19.71
C LYS A 2 6.64 -8.81 -18.59
N LYS A 3 6.83 -9.39 -17.40
CA LYS A 3 5.89 -9.27 -16.26
C LYS A 3 5.75 -7.84 -15.73
N ASN A 4 6.80 -7.01 -15.78
CA ASN A 4 6.74 -5.63 -15.31
C ASN A 4 5.88 -4.77 -16.26
N ILE A 5 6.01 -4.97 -17.57
CA ILE A 5 5.27 -4.23 -18.61
C ILE A 5 3.75 -4.47 -18.47
N VAL A 6 3.35 -5.71 -18.15
CA VAL A 6 1.94 -6.06 -17.96
C VAL A 6 1.34 -5.33 -16.76
N GLN A 7 2.10 -5.10 -15.69
CA GLN A 7 1.63 -4.36 -14.50
C GLN A 7 1.34 -2.88 -14.77
N TRP A 8 2.00 -2.27 -15.76
CA TRP A 8 1.78 -0.87 -16.14
C TRP A 8 0.46 -0.66 -16.89
N ASN A 9 -0.11 -1.72 -17.46
CA ASN A 9 -1.33 -1.63 -18.23
C ASN A 9 -2.54 -2.06 -17.38
N SER A 10 -3.14 -1.08 -16.67
CA SER A 10 -4.25 -1.33 -15.75
C SER A 10 -5.42 -2.06 -16.43
N ARG A 11 -5.68 -1.81 -17.72
CA ARG A 11 -6.73 -2.49 -18.48
C ARG A 11 -6.55 -4.01 -18.58
N TYR A 12 -5.32 -4.52 -18.49
CA TYR A 12 -5.04 -5.95 -18.66
C TYR A 12 -4.78 -6.67 -17.34
N SER A 13 -4.15 -6.01 -16.37
CA SER A 13 -3.70 -6.68 -15.14
C SER A 13 -4.43 -6.27 -13.87
N TYR A 14 -5.28 -5.23 -13.88
CA TYR A 14 -5.87 -4.71 -12.64
C TYR A 14 -6.67 -5.77 -11.89
N ASN A 15 -7.66 -6.40 -12.54
CA ASN A 15 -8.48 -7.44 -11.91
C ASN A 15 -7.62 -8.64 -11.47
N GLN A 16 -6.62 -9.02 -12.27
CA GLN A 16 -5.73 -10.13 -11.94
C GLN A 16 -4.84 -9.84 -10.71
N LEU A 17 -4.40 -8.60 -10.54
CA LEU A 17 -3.61 -8.18 -9.38
C LEU A 17 -4.50 -7.97 -8.15
N LYS A 18 -5.69 -7.40 -8.33
CA LYS A 18 -6.70 -7.23 -7.26
C LYS A 18 -7.12 -8.57 -6.68
N ASN A 19 -7.39 -9.56 -7.54
CA ASN A 19 -7.74 -10.91 -7.09
C ASN A 19 -6.56 -11.67 -6.44
N LYS A 20 -5.32 -11.20 -6.62
CA LYS A 20 -4.16 -11.79 -5.93
C LYS A 20 -3.99 -11.23 -4.53
N ASP A 21 -4.10 -9.91 -4.41
CA ASP A 21 -4.01 -9.22 -3.13
C ASP A 21 -4.73 -7.87 -3.23
N SER A 22 -5.93 -7.83 -2.67
CA SER A 22 -6.80 -6.65 -2.68
C SER A 22 -6.28 -5.54 -1.77
N LEU A 23 -5.58 -5.89 -0.68
CA LEU A 23 -4.95 -4.94 0.24
C LEU A 23 -3.80 -4.19 -0.43
N ILE A 24 -2.92 -4.90 -1.15
CA ILE A 24 -1.86 -4.25 -1.93
C ILE A 24 -2.49 -3.33 -2.97
N MET A 25 -3.49 -3.82 -3.72
CA MET A 25 -4.15 -2.98 -4.74
C MET A 25 -4.86 -1.76 -4.16
N PHE A 26 -5.47 -1.87 -2.98
CA PHE A 26 -6.06 -0.75 -2.26
C PHE A 26 -5.03 0.35 -1.99
N LEU A 27 -3.87 -0.01 -1.45
CA LEU A 27 -2.78 0.95 -1.20
C LEU A 27 -2.19 1.52 -2.50
N VAL A 28 -2.08 0.70 -3.56
CA VAL A 28 -1.64 1.17 -4.89
C VAL A 28 -2.55 2.28 -5.41
N GLU A 29 -3.88 2.15 -5.31
CA GLU A 29 -4.81 3.17 -5.77
C GLU A 29 -4.74 4.46 -4.93
N ILE A 30 -4.54 4.35 -3.62
CA ILE A 30 -4.32 5.52 -2.76
C ILE A 30 -3.05 6.24 -3.19
N PHE A 31 -1.92 5.52 -3.32
CA PHE A 31 -0.66 6.13 -3.72
C PHE A 31 -0.69 6.67 -5.15
N ARG A 32 -1.42 6.03 -6.07
CA ARG A 32 -1.66 6.56 -7.42
C ARG A 32 -2.41 7.89 -7.35
N SER A 33 -3.39 8.01 -6.46
CA SER A 33 -4.14 9.26 -6.26
C SER A 33 -3.25 10.38 -5.70
N LEU A 34 -2.42 10.08 -4.69
CA LEU A 34 -1.42 11.02 -4.14
C LEU A 34 -0.36 11.45 -5.18
N PHE A 35 0.00 10.53 -6.07
CA PHE A 35 0.92 10.80 -7.17
C PHE A 35 0.30 11.77 -8.18
N VAL A 36 -0.93 11.51 -8.62
CA VAL A 36 -1.65 12.35 -9.59
C VAL A 36 -1.97 13.73 -9.01
N SER A 37 -2.25 13.83 -7.70
CA SER A 37 -2.42 15.12 -7.01
C SER A 37 -1.12 15.86 -6.74
N ASN A 38 0.03 15.32 -7.19
CA ASN A 38 1.35 15.93 -7.08
C ASN A 38 1.74 16.29 -5.63
N CYS A 39 1.31 15.46 -4.66
CA CYS A 39 1.63 15.62 -3.25
C CYS A 39 2.42 14.46 -2.63
N ILE A 40 2.65 13.37 -3.38
CA ILE A 40 3.29 12.15 -2.86
C ILE A 40 4.72 12.35 -2.31
N ASP A 41 5.45 13.35 -2.80
CA ASP A 41 6.81 13.69 -2.34
C ASP A 41 6.84 14.79 -1.26
N LYS A 42 5.66 15.28 -0.84
CA LYS A 42 5.50 16.20 0.28
C LYS A 42 5.29 15.40 1.57
N ASN A 43 4.86 16.07 2.64
CA ASN A 43 4.41 15.37 3.84
C ASN A 43 3.03 14.71 3.56
N ILE A 44 3.01 13.38 3.57
CA ILE A 44 1.80 12.54 3.44
C ILE A 44 1.55 11.72 4.72
N ASP A 45 2.17 12.10 5.84
CA ASP A 45 2.08 11.37 7.11
C ASP A 45 0.63 11.32 7.62
N ASN A 46 -0.17 12.36 7.39
CA ASN A 46 -1.58 12.34 7.72
C ASN A 46 -2.34 11.19 7.03
N VAL A 47 -2.02 10.91 5.77
CA VAL A 47 -2.62 9.80 5.01
C VAL A 47 -2.08 8.46 5.51
N LEU A 48 -0.77 8.36 5.71
CA LEU A 48 -0.13 7.12 6.18
C LEU A 48 -0.59 6.74 7.59
N LEU A 49 -0.66 7.70 8.51
CA LEU A 49 -1.12 7.50 9.89
C LEU A 49 -2.61 7.12 9.92
N SER A 50 -3.45 7.72 9.09
CA SER A 50 -4.87 7.33 9.01
C SER A 50 -5.05 5.89 8.50
N ILE A 51 -4.21 5.46 7.54
CA ILE A 51 -4.17 4.06 7.09
C ILE A 51 -3.67 3.14 8.22
N GLU A 52 -2.63 3.57 8.94
CA GLU A 52 -2.06 2.81 10.06
C GLU A 52 -3.07 2.62 11.20
N GLU A 53 -3.82 3.66 11.56
CA GLU A 53 -4.93 3.58 12.52
C GLU A 53 -5.96 2.55 12.06
N MET A 54 -6.37 2.59 10.80
CA MET A 54 -7.30 1.60 10.24
C MET A 54 -6.74 0.16 10.27
N PHE A 55 -5.43 -0.02 10.13
CA PHE A 55 -4.77 -1.32 10.27
C PHE A 55 -4.73 -1.78 11.73
N ILE A 56 -4.48 -0.87 12.67
CA ILE A 56 -4.52 -1.13 14.11
C ILE A 56 -5.94 -1.52 14.54
N ASP A 57 -6.95 -0.81 14.06
CA ASP A 57 -8.36 -1.13 14.31
C ASP A 57 -8.72 -2.53 13.80
N HIS A 58 -8.24 -2.89 12.61
CA HIS A 58 -8.45 -4.23 12.05
C HIS A 58 -7.68 -5.33 12.80
N TYR A 59 -6.52 -5.01 13.36
CA TYR A 59 -5.81 -5.92 14.26
C TYR A 59 -6.64 -6.24 15.51
N TYR A 60 -7.32 -5.24 16.10
CA TYR A 60 -8.17 -5.46 17.27
C TYR A 60 -9.53 -6.08 16.92
N ASN A 61 -10.14 -5.67 15.81
CA ASN A 61 -11.50 -6.06 15.40
C ASN A 61 -11.54 -6.61 13.97
N PRO A 62 -10.97 -7.81 13.69
CA PRO A 62 -10.76 -8.29 12.32
C PRO A 62 -12.05 -8.51 11.51
N GLN A 63 -13.18 -8.79 12.17
CA GLN A 63 -14.45 -9.09 11.48
C GLN A 63 -15.33 -7.86 11.24
N HIS A 64 -15.15 -6.78 12.02
CA HIS A 64 -16.05 -5.61 12.01
C HIS A 64 -15.32 -4.29 11.87
N SER A 65 -14.04 -4.30 11.47
CA SER A 65 -13.30 -3.06 11.25
C SER A 65 -13.72 -2.36 9.96
N ARG A 66 -13.43 -1.05 9.89
CA ARG A 66 -13.57 -0.27 8.67
C ARG A 66 -12.79 -0.86 7.50
N LEU A 67 -11.62 -1.45 7.76
CA LEU A 67 -10.82 -2.10 6.71
C LEU A 67 -11.56 -3.28 6.10
N LYS A 68 -12.20 -4.11 6.92
CA LYS A 68 -12.99 -5.27 6.46
C LYS A 68 -14.17 -4.86 5.59
N TYR A 69 -14.81 -3.73 5.93
CA TYR A 69 -15.87 -3.16 5.09
C TYR A 69 -15.37 -2.66 3.73
N LEU A 70 -14.18 -2.04 3.68
CA LEU A 70 -13.60 -1.53 2.43
C LEU A 70 -13.01 -2.64 1.56
N ILE A 71 -12.51 -3.70 2.19
CA ILE A 71 -11.81 -4.81 1.56
C ILE A 71 -12.34 -6.11 2.18
N ASP A 72 -13.40 -6.66 1.59
CA ASP A 72 -14.09 -7.82 2.17
C ASP A 72 -13.21 -9.07 2.26
N ASP A 73 -12.25 -9.26 1.35
CA ASP A 73 -11.30 -10.36 1.35
C ASP A 73 -10.02 -10.08 2.15
N VAL A 74 -9.97 -8.97 2.92
CA VAL A 74 -8.86 -8.74 3.85
C VAL A 74 -8.85 -9.85 4.91
N GLY A 75 -7.67 -10.44 5.09
CA GLY A 75 -7.41 -11.53 6.04
C GLY A 75 -7.42 -11.06 7.49
N ILE A 76 -6.64 -11.69 8.35
CA ILE A 76 -6.47 -11.30 9.75
C ILE A 76 -5.06 -10.73 9.94
N PHE A 77 -4.95 -9.62 10.65
CA PHE A 77 -3.65 -9.10 11.07
C PHE A 77 -3.28 -9.70 12.42
N PHE A 78 -2.22 -10.51 12.46
CA PHE A 78 -1.70 -11.09 13.69
C PHE A 78 -0.73 -10.15 14.44
N THR A 79 -0.38 -9.02 13.83
CA THR A 79 0.51 -8.01 14.40
C THR A 79 0.11 -6.62 13.92
N LYS A 80 0.39 -5.60 14.74
CA LYS A 80 0.32 -4.20 14.31
C LYS A 80 1.33 -3.95 13.19
N LEU A 81 0.91 -3.28 12.13
CA LEU A 81 1.71 -3.03 10.93
C LEU A 81 2.12 -1.55 10.91
N PRO A 82 3.37 -1.18 11.24
CA PRO A 82 3.85 0.21 11.21
C PRO A 82 4.08 0.67 9.77
N ILE A 83 2.99 0.83 9.01
CA ILE A 83 3.01 1.10 7.57
C ILE A 83 3.65 2.45 7.24
N THR A 84 3.50 3.44 8.11
CA THR A 84 4.11 4.77 7.96
C THR A 84 5.63 4.66 7.98
N LYS A 85 6.18 3.95 8.98
CA LYS A 85 7.62 3.70 9.10
C LYS A 85 8.14 2.85 7.94
N ALA A 86 7.40 1.84 7.52
CA ALA A 86 7.77 0.99 6.39
C ALA A 86 7.85 1.76 5.08
N PHE A 87 6.88 2.65 4.82
CA PHE A 87 6.88 3.54 3.66
C PHE A 87 8.11 4.44 3.67
N HIS A 88 8.39 5.11 4.79
CA HIS A 88 9.56 6.00 4.93
C HIS A 88 10.87 5.25 4.75
N THR A 89 10.98 4.04 5.31
CA THR A 89 12.17 3.19 5.18
C THR A 89 12.42 2.80 3.73
N TYR A 90 11.38 2.36 3.02
CA TYR A 90 11.47 2.02 1.60
C TYR A 90 11.78 3.24 0.74
N ASN A 91 11.06 4.35 0.97
CA ASN A 91 11.23 5.57 0.18
C ASN A 91 12.59 6.24 0.42
N LYS A 92 13.13 6.20 1.65
CA LYS A 92 14.49 6.70 1.94
C LYS A 92 15.55 5.98 1.11
N LYS A 93 15.39 4.67 0.89
CA LYS A 93 16.34 3.86 0.11
C LYS A 93 16.13 3.97 -1.40
N TYR A 94 14.89 3.86 -1.87
CA TYR A 94 14.59 3.73 -3.31
C TYR A 94 14.02 5.00 -3.96
N ARG A 95 13.68 6.03 -3.17
CA ARG A 95 13.21 7.34 -3.62
C ARG A 95 12.05 7.25 -4.63
N ILE A 96 11.09 6.35 -4.39
CA ILE A 96 9.97 6.11 -5.29
C ILE A 96 9.07 7.34 -5.48
N THR A 97 9.04 8.26 -4.50
CA THR A 97 8.29 9.52 -4.58
C THR A 97 8.93 10.56 -5.49
N LYS A 98 10.23 10.44 -5.81
CA LYS A 98 10.95 11.36 -6.70
C LYS A 98 10.67 11.12 -8.18
N ARG A 99 9.94 10.04 -8.53
CA ARG A 99 9.57 9.73 -9.91
C ARG A 99 8.50 10.70 -10.38
N LEU A 100 8.65 11.25 -11.59
CA LEU A 100 7.69 12.21 -12.16
C LEU A 100 6.60 11.55 -13.02
N TYR A 101 6.88 10.36 -13.57
CA TYR A 101 6.01 9.69 -14.55
C TYR A 101 5.64 8.26 -14.18
N ALA A 102 6.16 7.77 -13.05
CA ALA A 102 6.05 6.40 -12.62
C ALA A 102 5.52 6.34 -11.17
N PRO A 103 4.21 6.18 -10.96
CA PRO A 103 3.63 6.01 -9.61
C PRO A 103 4.13 4.73 -8.92
N PRO A 104 3.96 4.63 -7.59
CA PRO A 104 4.18 3.40 -6.84
C PRO A 104 3.45 2.20 -7.45
N THR A 105 4.21 1.14 -7.71
CA THR A 105 3.76 -0.08 -8.36
C THR A 105 3.28 -1.10 -7.33
N PHE A 106 2.49 -2.09 -7.78
CA PHE A 106 2.07 -3.22 -6.96
C PHE A 106 3.23 -3.91 -6.23
N ASN A 107 4.35 -4.12 -6.92
CA ASN A 107 5.53 -4.76 -6.33
C ASN A 107 6.19 -3.90 -5.25
N GLU A 108 6.27 -2.59 -5.45
CA GLU A 108 6.83 -1.67 -4.44
C GLU A 108 5.94 -1.64 -3.19
N VAL A 109 4.62 -1.59 -3.35
CA VAL A 109 3.67 -1.67 -2.23
C VAL A 109 3.77 -3.00 -1.50
N ARG A 110 3.92 -4.12 -2.23
CA ARG A 110 4.21 -5.44 -1.63
C ARG A 110 5.48 -5.39 -0.79
N HIS A 111 6.55 -4.76 -1.27
CA HIS A 111 7.78 -4.62 -0.51
C HIS A 111 7.60 -3.75 0.75
N ILE A 112 6.81 -2.69 0.67
CA ILE A 112 6.48 -1.83 1.83
C ILE A 112 5.68 -2.64 2.87
N LEU A 113 4.67 -3.42 2.47
CA LEU A 113 3.92 -4.27 3.41
C LEU A 113 4.79 -5.36 4.04
N ASN A 114 5.67 -5.99 3.25
CA ASN A 114 6.62 -6.96 3.78
C ASN A 114 7.57 -6.31 4.81
N LEU A 115 8.02 -5.08 4.58
CA LEU A 115 8.81 -4.33 5.58
C LEU A 115 8.00 -4.07 6.86
N ALA A 116 6.74 -3.65 6.74
CA ALA A 116 5.87 -3.45 7.90
C ALA A 116 5.68 -4.73 8.73
N GLN A 117 5.64 -5.90 8.09
CA GLN A 117 5.53 -7.18 8.79
C GLN A 117 6.82 -7.63 9.47
N VAL A 118 7.99 -7.24 8.95
CA VAL A 118 9.30 -7.62 9.48
C VAL A 118 9.77 -6.65 10.57
N ASP A 119 9.55 -5.35 10.40
CA ASP A 119 9.98 -4.30 11.32
C ASP A 119 9.06 -4.18 12.56
N LYS A 120 8.86 -5.30 13.27
CA LYS A 120 8.05 -5.41 14.51
C LYS A 120 8.69 -4.76 15.76
N LYS A 121 9.64 -3.84 15.58
CA LYS A 121 10.36 -3.20 16.71
C LYS A 121 9.52 -2.11 17.36
#